data_AF-A0A7S3U010-F1
#
_entry.id   AF-A0A7S3U010-F1
#
_cell.length_a   1.000
_cell.length_b   1.000
_cell.length_c   1.000
_cell.angle_alpha   90.00
_cell.angle_beta   90.00
_cell.angle_gamma   90.00
#
_symmetry.space_group_name_H-M   'P 1'
#
loop_
_entity.id
_entity.type
_entity.pdbx_description
1 polymer ?
#
loop_
_entity_poly.entity_id
_entity_poly.type
_entity_poly.pdbx_seq_one_letter_code
_entity_poly.pdbx_strand_id
1 'polypeptide(L)'
;TVQLWMWLLPIGHDYMSGDKCDPSNASFHIQRSVMYSDAGFDVSKCGRFLALCELDATLGYSLKTFSLQPQSLGTVLQTVALPNCPYVTSVQFSPLVASVLIGYGRCQQQPPTATGGADSPTYAVLRCVAFRGEVCEPHANGHTAAAEDVELFAVDSSDESNVALFHPHATAAGFLAFLYATKDGRIRAFKYAPAAGDTDETLKR
;
A
#
# COMPACT_ATOMS: atom_id res chain seq x y z
N THR A 1 2.99 11.59 10.39
CA THR A 1 1.72 10.82 10.49
C THR A 1 0.59 11.78 10.76
N VAL A 2 -0.64 11.37 10.46
CA VAL A 2 -1.88 12.10 10.73
C VAL A 2 -2.88 11.17 11.44
N GLN A 3 -3.87 11.75 12.13
CA GLN A 3 -5.04 11.00 12.59
C GLN A 3 -6.05 10.92 11.45
N LEU A 4 -6.58 9.74 11.19
CA LEU A 4 -7.63 9.53 10.20
C LEU A 4 -8.88 9.01 10.88
N TRP A 5 -9.99 9.72 10.68
CA TRP A 5 -11.31 9.34 11.16
C TRP A 5 -12.21 9.10 9.96
N MET A 6 -13.02 8.05 10.02
CA MET A 6 -13.96 7.72 8.96
C MET A 6 -15.38 7.74 9.51
N TRP A 7 -16.29 8.41 8.81
CA TRP A 7 -17.72 8.44 9.11
C TRP A 7 -18.50 7.79 7.98
N LEU A 8 -19.61 7.14 8.31
CA LEU A 8 -20.64 6.77 7.34
C LEU A 8 -21.65 7.90 7.23
N LEU A 9 -21.73 8.50 6.05
CA LEU A 9 -22.61 9.65 5.78
C LEU A 9 -23.50 9.34 4.57
N PRO A 10 -24.76 9.82 4.55
CA PRO A 10 -25.59 9.72 3.36
C PRO A 10 -25.02 10.59 2.23
N ILE A 11 -25.25 10.19 0.97
CA ILE A 11 -24.77 10.91 -0.24
C ILE A 11 -25.25 12.37 -0.29
N GLY A 12 -26.31 12.73 0.44
CA GLY A 12 -26.83 14.10 0.55
C GLY A 12 -26.45 14.84 1.84
N HIS A 13 -25.44 14.39 2.59
CA HIS A 13 -25.03 15.07 3.82
C HIS A 13 -24.56 16.51 3.55
N ASP A 14 -25.15 17.48 4.25
CA ASP A 14 -24.87 18.91 4.05
C ASP A 14 -23.84 19.44 5.07
N TYR A 15 -22.59 19.54 4.64
CA TYR A 15 -21.51 20.12 5.43
C TYR A 15 -21.62 21.63 5.65
N MET A 16 -22.45 22.34 4.87
CA MET A 16 -22.60 23.80 4.95
C MET A 16 -23.58 24.22 6.04
N SER A 17 -24.45 23.30 6.48
CA SER A 17 -25.43 23.52 7.55
C SER A 17 -24.82 23.69 8.94
N GLY A 18 -23.52 23.42 9.10
CA GLY A 18 -22.82 23.47 10.38
C GLY A 18 -22.76 22.14 11.12
N ASP A 19 -23.35 21.07 10.59
CA ASP A 19 -23.15 19.69 11.06
C ASP A 19 -21.70 19.25 10.80
N LYS A 20 -20.82 19.56 11.75
CA LYS A 20 -19.45 19.04 11.76
C LYS A 20 -19.51 17.60 12.23
N CYS A 21 -18.89 16.68 11.49
CA CYS A 21 -18.80 15.29 11.89
C CYS A 21 -18.13 15.17 13.26
N ASP A 22 -18.90 14.75 14.28
CA ASP A 22 -18.39 14.59 15.63
C ASP A 22 -17.38 13.43 15.69
N PRO A 23 -16.15 13.64 16.22
CA PRO A 23 -15.21 12.58 16.59
C PRO A 23 -15.83 11.30 17.16
N SER A 24 -16.75 11.47 18.10
CA SER A 24 -17.34 10.38 18.87
C SER A 24 -18.27 9.51 18.04
N ASN A 25 -18.73 10.03 16.90
CA ASN A 25 -19.59 9.34 15.94
C ASN A 25 -18.80 8.74 14.75
N ALA A 26 -17.46 8.81 14.78
CA ALA A 26 -16.65 8.17 13.75
C ALA A 26 -16.85 6.65 13.79
N SER A 27 -17.02 6.04 12.62
CA SER A 27 -17.16 4.60 12.45
C SER A 27 -15.86 3.86 12.79
N PHE A 28 -14.71 4.46 12.50
CA PHE A 28 -13.43 4.04 13.08
C PHE A 28 -12.39 5.17 13.03
N HIS A 29 -11.31 4.99 13.79
CA HIS A 29 -10.20 5.94 13.94
C HIS A 29 -8.84 5.22 13.85
N ILE A 30 -7.93 5.80 13.08
CA ILE A 30 -6.52 5.39 12.97
C ILE A 30 -5.64 6.52 13.49
N GLN A 31 -4.87 6.24 14.52
CA GLN A 31 -4.17 7.27 15.28
C GLN A 31 -2.92 7.79 14.58
N ARG A 32 -2.20 6.93 13.82
CA ARG A 32 -0.89 7.27 13.26
C ARG A 32 -0.75 6.93 11.78
N SER A 33 -1.75 7.28 10.98
CA SER A 33 -1.72 7.03 9.55
C SER A 33 -0.56 7.77 8.84
N VAL A 34 0.07 7.10 7.89
CA VAL A 34 1.13 7.65 7.03
C VAL A 34 0.48 8.04 5.70
N MET A 35 0.15 9.31 5.58
CA MET A 35 -0.43 9.88 4.36
C MET A 35 0.41 11.05 3.87
N TYR A 36 0.60 11.12 2.55
CA TYR A 36 1.22 12.21 1.84
C TYR A 36 0.38 12.57 0.61
N SER A 37 -0.35 13.69 0.71
CA SER A 37 -1.24 14.22 -0.33
C SER A 37 -2.29 13.23 -0.84
N ASP A 38 -2.13 12.73 -2.08
CA ASP A 38 -3.00 11.77 -2.77
C ASP A 38 -2.63 10.31 -2.50
N ALA A 39 -1.48 10.10 -1.86
CA ALA A 39 -0.99 8.80 -1.43
C ALA A 39 -1.20 8.62 0.06
N GLY A 40 -1.70 7.46 0.48
CA GLY A 40 -1.82 7.17 1.91
C GLY A 40 -2.84 6.09 2.22
N PHE A 41 -3.81 5.89 1.33
CA PHE A 41 -4.73 4.77 1.39
C PHE A 41 -5.28 4.42 0.01
N ASP A 42 -5.84 3.23 -0.13
CA ASP A 42 -6.63 2.83 -1.29
C ASP A 42 -7.82 1.97 -0.88
N VAL A 43 -8.87 2.04 -1.68
CA VAL A 43 -10.05 1.19 -1.55
C VAL A 43 -10.02 0.16 -2.66
N SER A 44 -10.09 -1.11 -2.26
CA SER A 44 -10.15 -2.25 -3.19
C SER A 44 -11.25 -2.06 -4.24
N LYS A 45 -11.03 -2.59 -5.45
CA LYS A 45 -11.99 -2.44 -6.57
C LYS A 45 -13.37 -3.05 -6.30
N CYS A 46 -13.46 -4.01 -5.37
CA CYS A 46 -14.73 -4.57 -4.93
C CYS A 46 -15.45 -3.71 -3.86
N GLY A 47 -14.83 -2.63 -3.38
CA GLY A 47 -15.38 -1.69 -2.39
C GLY A 47 -15.42 -2.23 -0.96
N ARG A 48 -14.83 -3.40 -0.68
CA ARG A 48 -14.99 -4.10 0.61
C ARG A 48 -13.83 -3.92 1.57
N PHE A 49 -12.71 -3.38 1.10
CA PHE A 49 -11.48 -3.28 1.87
C PHE A 49 -10.79 -1.96 1.65
N LEU A 50 -10.17 -1.47 2.73
CA LEU A 50 -9.31 -0.29 2.78
C LEU A 50 -7.88 -0.75 3.11
N ALA A 51 -6.89 -0.19 2.45
CA ALA A 51 -5.47 -0.39 2.75
C ALA A 51 -4.82 0.96 3.04
N LEU A 52 -3.95 1.05 4.04
CA LEU A 52 -3.14 2.22 4.32
C LEU A 52 -1.91 1.85 5.16
N CYS A 53 -0.95 2.76 5.23
CA CYS A 53 0.19 2.60 6.12
C CYS A 53 -0.03 3.32 7.46
N GLU A 54 0.46 2.72 8.54
CA GLU A 54 0.44 3.28 9.89
C GLU A 54 1.85 3.19 10.52
N LEU A 55 2.19 4.14 11.38
CA LEU A 55 3.37 4.08 12.23
C LEU A 55 2.97 3.63 13.64
N ASP A 56 3.11 2.34 13.90
CA ASP A 56 2.92 1.73 15.21
C ASP A 56 4.12 2.04 16.14
N ALA A 57 3.87 2.12 17.45
CA ALA A 57 4.93 2.41 18.43
C ALA A 57 5.89 1.23 18.64
N THR A 58 5.42 0.01 18.42
CA THR A 58 6.14 -1.24 18.67
C THR A 58 6.65 -1.89 17.38
N LEU A 59 5.81 -1.97 16.34
CA LEU A 59 6.17 -2.56 15.04
C LEU A 59 6.88 -1.58 14.10
N GLY A 60 6.84 -0.27 14.40
CA GLY A 60 7.28 0.76 13.46
C GLY A 60 6.27 0.91 12.32
N TYR A 61 6.76 1.14 11.10
CA TYR A 61 5.88 1.29 9.95
C TYR A 61 5.24 -0.05 9.56
N SER A 62 3.96 -0.02 9.23
CA SER A 62 3.21 -1.20 8.80
C SER A 62 2.17 -0.85 7.75
N LEU A 63 1.85 -1.81 6.89
CA LEU A 63 0.62 -1.80 6.09
C LEU A 63 -0.49 -2.41 6.93
N LYS A 64 -1.63 -1.75 6.99
CA LYS A 64 -2.87 -2.31 7.55
C LYS A 64 -3.96 -2.33 6.50
N THR A 65 -4.71 -3.42 6.51
CA THR A 65 -5.93 -3.57 5.73
C THR A 65 -7.12 -3.71 6.66
N PHE A 66 -8.23 -3.07 6.29
CA PHE A 66 -9.44 -2.99 7.10
C PHE A 66 -10.64 -3.46 6.27
N SER A 67 -11.61 -4.08 6.94
CA SER A 67 -12.91 -4.36 6.32
C SER A 67 -13.74 -3.07 6.23
N LEU A 68 -14.39 -2.89 5.08
CA LEU A 68 -15.40 -1.87 4.83
C LEU A 68 -16.82 -2.46 4.79
N GLN A 69 -16.97 -3.74 5.16
CA GLN A 69 -18.29 -4.38 5.17
C GLN A 69 -19.12 -3.89 6.36
N PRO A 70 -20.45 -3.76 6.25
CA PRO A 70 -21.29 -3.18 7.30
C PRO A 70 -21.12 -3.82 8.68
N GLN A 71 -20.92 -5.14 8.76
CA GLN A 71 -20.84 -5.89 10.02
C GLN A 71 -19.43 -5.93 10.63
N SER A 72 -18.40 -5.56 9.87
CA SER A 72 -16.98 -5.61 10.30
C SER A 72 -16.24 -4.31 9.96
N LEU A 73 -16.97 -3.21 9.84
CA LEU A 73 -16.41 -1.94 9.43
C LEU A 73 -15.30 -1.50 10.39
N GLY A 74 -14.11 -1.25 9.85
CA GLY A 74 -12.94 -0.84 10.63
C GLY A 74 -12.21 -1.97 11.34
N THR A 75 -12.66 -3.23 11.24
CA THR A 75 -11.90 -4.38 11.73
C THR A 75 -10.62 -4.54 10.91
N VAL A 76 -9.49 -4.67 11.60
CA VAL A 76 -8.19 -4.98 10.97
C VAL A 76 -8.22 -6.40 10.45
N LEU A 77 -7.97 -6.57 9.16
CA LEU A 77 -7.86 -7.87 8.51
C LEU A 77 -6.40 -8.34 8.53
N GLN A 78 -5.50 -7.54 7.96
CA GLN A 78 -4.08 -7.90 7.87
C GLN A 78 -3.21 -6.73 8.31
N THR A 79 -2.21 -7.02 9.15
CA THR A 79 -1.11 -6.09 9.48
C THR A 79 0.18 -6.66 8.92
N VAL A 80 1.01 -5.87 8.25
CA VAL A 80 2.31 -6.30 7.69
C VAL A 80 3.36 -5.28 8.05
N ALA A 81 4.43 -5.73 8.72
CA ALA A 81 5.54 -4.85 9.06
C ALA A 81 6.28 -4.39 7.79
N LEU A 82 6.59 -3.11 7.71
CA LEU A 82 7.30 -2.48 6.61
C LEU A 82 8.54 -1.75 7.18
N PRO A 83 9.63 -2.47 7.47
CA PRO A 83 10.80 -1.83 8.06
C PRO A 83 11.37 -0.75 7.13
N ASN A 84 11.76 0.39 7.72
CA ASN A 84 12.45 1.50 7.04
C ASN A 84 11.68 2.21 5.91
N CYS A 85 10.36 2.42 6.05
CA CYS A 85 9.55 3.08 5.00
C CYS A 85 8.89 4.43 5.39
N PRO A 86 9.65 5.47 5.78
CA PRO A 86 9.08 6.72 6.30
C PRO A 86 8.34 7.62 5.29
N TYR A 87 8.31 7.29 3.99
CA TYR A 87 7.77 8.15 2.94
C TYR A 87 6.91 7.40 1.95
N VAL A 88 5.77 6.88 2.40
CA VAL A 88 4.83 6.19 1.52
C VAL A 88 4.27 7.18 0.49
N THR A 89 4.49 6.89 -0.79
CA THR A 89 4.03 7.68 -1.95
C THR A 89 2.97 6.96 -2.76
N SER A 90 2.66 5.70 -2.44
CA SER A 90 1.51 5.00 -3.00
C SER A 90 1.10 3.84 -2.09
N VAL A 91 -0.20 3.61 -1.99
CA VAL A 91 -0.79 2.36 -1.49
C VAL A 91 -1.86 2.01 -2.50
N GLN A 92 -1.87 0.80 -3.04
CA GLN A 92 -2.84 0.44 -4.07
C GLN A 92 -3.14 -1.05 -4.06
N PHE A 93 -4.42 -1.42 -3.97
CA PHE A 93 -4.86 -2.78 -4.23
C PHE A 93 -4.67 -3.15 -5.69
N SER A 94 -4.25 -4.40 -5.93
CA SER A 94 -4.33 -4.97 -7.27
C SER A 94 -5.78 -5.06 -7.75
N PRO A 95 -6.03 -5.04 -9.08
CA PRO A 95 -7.39 -5.07 -9.61
C PRO A 95 -8.22 -6.29 -9.16
N LEU A 96 -7.57 -7.43 -8.89
CA LEU A 96 -8.19 -8.65 -8.36
C LEU A 96 -8.24 -8.69 -6.83
N VAL A 97 -7.75 -7.66 -6.15
CA VAL A 97 -7.71 -7.59 -4.68
C VAL A 97 -6.94 -8.78 -4.09
N ALA A 98 -5.88 -9.22 -4.77
CA ALA A 98 -5.02 -10.32 -4.31
C ALA A 98 -3.78 -9.81 -3.58
N SER A 99 -3.47 -8.52 -3.72
CA SER A 99 -2.25 -7.91 -3.22
C SER A 99 -2.39 -6.40 -3.09
N VAL A 100 -1.45 -5.79 -2.37
CA VAL A 100 -1.30 -4.34 -2.22
C VAL A 100 0.11 -3.96 -2.65
N LEU A 101 0.22 -2.97 -3.55
CA LEU A 101 1.47 -2.33 -3.94
C LEU A 101 1.68 -1.09 -3.09
N ILE A 102 2.88 -0.95 -2.55
CA ILE A 102 3.29 0.18 -1.72
C ILE A 102 4.50 0.83 -2.37
N GLY A 103 4.40 2.13 -2.63
CA GLY A 103 5.50 2.95 -3.15
C GLY A 103 6.13 3.81 -2.08
N TYR A 104 7.44 3.99 -2.19
CA TYR A 104 8.24 4.75 -1.23
C TYR A 104 9.07 5.82 -1.93
N GLY A 105 9.03 7.03 -1.38
CA GLY A 105 9.99 8.08 -1.68
C GLY A 105 11.34 7.82 -0.99
N ARG A 106 12.27 8.77 -1.16
CA ARG A 106 13.64 8.66 -0.63
C ARG A 106 13.68 8.46 0.88
N CYS A 107 14.19 7.33 1.34
CA CYS A 107 14.61 7.19 2.73
C CYS A 107 15.88 8.04 2.96
N GLN A 108 15.80 9.04 3.85
CA GLN A 108 16.95 9.88 4.19
C GLN A 108 17.93 9.19 5.15
N GLN A 109 17.58 8.04 5.72
CA GLN A 109 18.46 7.29 6.62
C GLN A 109 19.35 6.33 5.83
N GLN A 110 20.66 6.45 6.05
CA GLN A 110 21.67 5.54 5.52
C GLN A 110 21.42 4.12 6.07
N PRO A 111 21.53 3.05 5.27
CA PRO A 111 21.46 1.69 5.80
C PRO A 111 22.51 1.50 6.90
N PRO A 112 22.19 0.81 8.01
CA PRO A 112 23.08 0.67 9.16
C PRO A 112 24.40 -0.09 8.89
N THR A 113 24.67 -0.54 7.66
CA THR A 113 25.84 -1.35 7.29
C THR A 113 26.63 -0.82 6.09
N ALA A 114 26.48 0.45 5.69
CA ALA A 114 27.30 1.03 4.62
C ALA A 114 28.73 1.36 5.09
N THR A 115 29.54 0.33 5.39
CA THR A 115 31.00 0.46 5.49
C THR A 115 31.58 0.67 4.09
N GLY A 116 31.76 1.95 3.70
CA GLY A 116 32.87 2.40 2.85
C GLY A 116 33.04 1.84 1.43
N GLY A 117 32.06 1.16 0.84
CA GLY A 117 32.08 0.73 -0.57
C GLY A 117 31.30 1.69 -1.47
N ALA A 118 31.76 1.89 -2.71
CA ALA A 118 31.21 2.82 -3.71
C ALA A 118 29.82 2.42 -4.28
N ASP A 119 29.02 1.67 -3.54
CA ASP A 119 27.66 1.29 -3.93
C ASP A 119 26.67 2.22 -3.24
N SER A 120 25.94 3.00 -4.05
CA SER A 120 24.82 3.81 -3.56
C SER A 120 23.85 2.94 -2.75
N PRO A 121 23.29 3.42 -1.63
CA PRO A 121 22.37 2.62 -0.83
C PRO A 121 21.13 2.28 -1.66
N THR A 122 21.02 1.01 -2.04
CA THR A 122 19.82 0.47 -2.69
C THR A 122 18.78 0.21 -1.62
N TYR A 123 17.59 0.81 -1.76
CA TYR A 123 16.45 0.55 -0.87
C TYR A 123 15.24 0.15 -1.72
N ALA A 124 14.32 -0.58 -1.11
CA ALA A 124 13.07 -0.93 -1.77
C ALA A 124 12.28 0.37 -2.03
N VAL A 125 12.14 0.76 -3.29
CA VAL A 125 11.28 1.86 -3.75
C VAL A 125 9.83 1.40 -3.93
N LEU A 126 9.63 0.09 -4.03
CA LEU A 126 8.33 -0.55 -4.05
C LEU A 126 8.37 -1.86 -3.27
N ARG A 127 7.24 -2.19 -2.63
CA ARG A 127 6.94 -3.53 -2.12
C ARG A 127 5.56 -3.95 -2.59
N CYS A 128 5.38 -5.22 -2.89
CA CYS A 128 4.08 -5.81 -3.14
C CYS A 128 3.82 -6.92 -2.15
N VAL A 129 2.67 -6.83 -1.48
CA VAL A 129 2.30 -7.70 -0.36
C VAL A 129 1.01 -8.42 -0.71
N ALA A 130 0.99 -9.74 -0.55
CA ALA A 130 -0.20 -10.56 -0.72
C ALA A 130 -1.28 -10.12 0.29
N PHE A 131 -2.52 -10.02 -0.17
CA PHE A 131 -3.68 -9.76 0.68
C PHE A 131 -4.49 -11.04 0.81
N ARG A 132 -4.64 -11.54 2.05
CA ARG A 132 -5.38 -12.77 2.34
C ARG A 132 -6.84 -12.51 2.76
N GLY A 133 -7.15 -11.30 3.24
CA GLY A 133 -8.50 -10.92 3.67
C GLY A 133 -9.04 -11.68 4.88
N GLU A 134 -8.16 -12.39 5.59
CA GLU A 134 -8.48 -13.08 6.84
C GLU A 134 -8.43 -12.11 8.01
N VAL A 135 -9.15 -12.38 9.10
CA VAL A 135 -9.10 -11.56 10.32
C VAL A 135 -7.84 -11.94 11.10
N CYS A 136 -6.91 -11.01 11.30
CA CYS A 136 -5.85 -11.15 12.29
C CYS A 136 -6.46 -11.06 13.69
N GLU A 137 -6.50 -12.18 14.42
CA GLU A 137 -6.85 -12.16 15.84
C GLU A 137 -5.87 -11.25 16.61
N PRO A 138 -6.36 -10.26 17.37
CA PRO A 138 -5.50 -9.42 18.18
C PRO A 138 -4.78 -10.27 19.24
N HIS A 139 -3.48 -10.05 19.44
CA HIS A 139 -2.78 -10.62 20.57
C HIS A 139 -3.36 -10.09 21.89
N ALA A 140 -3.15 -10.83 22.99
CA ALA A 140 -3.70 -10.54 24.33
C ALA A 140 -3.41 -9.12 24.87
N ASN A 141 -2.50 -8.38 24.26
CA ASN A 141 -2.11 -7.00 24.55
C ASN A 141 -2.79 -5.95 23.63
N GLY A 142 -3.76 -6.35 22.80
CA GLY A 142 -4.51 -5.44 21.92
C GLY A 142 -3.81 -5.09 20.60
N HIS A 143 -2.63 -5.66 20.34
CA HIS A 143 -1.91 -5.47 19.08
C HIS A 143 -2.17 -6.65 18.13
N THR A 144 -2.49 -6.39 16.87
CA THR A 144 -2.49 -7.43 15.84
C THR A 144 -1.06 -7.81 15.48
N ALA A 145 -0.74 -9.10 15.54
CA ALA A 145 0.55 -9.59 15.05
C ALA A 145 0.70 -9.29 13.55
N ALA A 146 1.93 -9.00 13.13
CA ALA A 146 2.23 -8.87 11.70
C ALA A 146 2.12 -10.24 11.03
N ALA A 147 1.50 -10.29 9.86
CA ALA A 147 1.55 -11.44 8.99
C ALA A 147 2.99 -11.62 8.48
N GLU A 148 3.52 -12.82 8.65
CA GLU A 148 4.82 -13.24 8.13
C GLU A 148 4.64 -13.86 6.72
N ASP A 149 5.71 -13.82 5.92
CA ASP A 149 5.78 -14.43 4.58
C ASP A 149 4.63 -14.05 3.62
N VAL A 150 4.39 -12.74 3.50
CA VAL A 150 3.38 -12.16 2.61
C VAL A 150 3.97 -11.26 1.52
N GLU A 151 5.28 -11.00 1.53
CA GLU A 151 5.90 -10.23 0.45
C GLU A 151 5.98 -11.05 -0.84
N LEU A 152 5.37 -10.52 -1.91
CA LEU A 152 5.40 -11.13 -3.23
C LEU A 152 6.66 -10.71 -4.00
N PHE A 153 7.03 -9.43 -3.90
CA PHE A 153 8.27 -8.90 -4.44
C PHE A 153 8.60 -7.53 -3.84
N ALA A 154 9.86 -7.14 -3.94
CA ALA A 154 10.34 -5.78 -3.73
C ALA A 154 11.09 -5.29 -4.98
N VAL A 155 11.05 -3.98 -5.23
CA VAL A 155 11.87 -3.34 -6.26
C VAL A 155 12.89 -2.46 -5.56
N ASP A 156 14.14 -2.89 -5.58
CA ASP A 156 15.27 -2.15 -5.03
C ASP A 156 15.84 -1.21 -6.10
N SER A 157 15.96 0.08 -5.77
CA SER A 157 16.48 1.09 -6.69
C SER A 157 17.06 2.28 -5.91
N SER A 158 17.85 3.11 -6.59
CA SER A 158 18.23 4.45 -6.11
C SER A 158 17.24 5.54 -6.54
N ASP A 159 16.19 5.18 -7.28
CA ASP A 159 15.12 6.09 -7.69
C ASP A 159 14.36 6.64 -6.46
N GLU A 160 13.64 7.75 -6.64
CA GLU A 160 12.66 8.23 -5.66
C GLU A 160 11.26 8.07 -6.24
N SER A 161 10.49 7.09 -5.77
CA SER A 161 9.13 6.88 -6.28
C SER A 161 8.25 8.07 -5.93
N ASN A 162 7.46 8.52 -6.89
CA ASN A 162 6.42 9.53 -6.72
C ASN A 162 5.03 8.91 -6.74
N VAL A 163 4.79 7.99 -7.66
CA VAL A 163 3.52 7.26 -7.78
C VAL A 163 3.76 5.87 -8.34
N ALA A 164 3.01 4.88 -7.88
CA ALA A 164 3.03 3.52 -8.39
C ALA A 164 1.61 3.03 -8.65
N LEU A 165 1.40 2.40 -9.81
CA LEU A 165 0.09 1.98 -10.29
C LEU A 165 0.15 0.59 -10.92
N PHE A 166 -0.69 -0.32 -10.45
CA PHE A 166 -1.08 -1.52 -11.16
C PHE A 166 -1.73 -1.17 -12.49
N HIS A 167 -1.52 -2.03 -13.48
CA HIS A 167 -2.35 -2.02 -14.68
C HIS A 167 -3.83 -2.20 -14.27
N PRO A 168 -4.78 -1.39 -14.77
CA PRO A 168 -6.14 -1.35 -14.23
C PRO A 168 -6.97 -2.60 -14.49
N HIS A 169 -6.58 -3.41 -15.49
CA HIS A 169 -7.33 -4.60 -15.87
C HIS A 169 -6.50 -5.86 -15.55
N ALA A 170 -7.05 -6.70 -14.68
CA ALA A 170 -6.46 -7.93 -14.17
C ALA A 170 -6.06 -8.94 -15.25
N THR A 171 -6.87 -9.02 -16.31
CA THR A 171 -6.79 -10.03 -17.36
C THR A 171 -6.52 -9.41 -18.73
N ALA A 172 -6.23 -8.10 -18.79
CA ALA A 172 -5.88 -7.53 -20.09
C ALA A 172 -4.56 -8.17 -20.48
N ALA A 173 -4.56 -8.84 -21.63
CA ALA A 173 -3.46 -9.58 -22.24
C ALA A 173 -2.15 -8.77 -22.44
N GLY A 174 -2.05 -7.57 -21.87
CA GLY A 174 -0.85 -6.77 -21.90
C GLY A 174 0.13 -7.30 -20.88
N PHE A 175 1.17 -7.94 -21.36
CA PHE A 175 2.58 -7.73 -21.00
C PHE A 175 2.94 -6.95 -19.72
N LEU A 176 2.24 -5.87 -19.38
CA LEU A 176 2.53 -4.94 -18.29
C LEU A 176 1.76 -5.26 -17.01
N ALA A 177 2.47 -5.44 -15.90
CA ALA A 177 1.93 -5.67 -14.57
C ALA A 177 1.65 -4.36 -13.81
N PHE A 178 2.66 -3.49 -13.71
CA PHE A 178 2.56 -2.22 -12.99
C PHE A 178 3.59 -1.21 -13.52
N LEU A 179 3.36 0.06 -13.18
CA LEU A 179 4.23 1.18 -13.47
C LEU A 179 4.61 1.88 -12.16
N TYR A 180 5.79 2.50 -12.11
CA TYR A 180 6.01 3.58 -11.17
C TYR A 180 6.72 4.76 -11.85
N ALA A 181 6.35 5.96 -11.43
CA ALA A 181 6.99 7.19 -11.85
C ALA A 181 7.91 7.69 -10.74
N THR A 182 9.03 8.28 -11.15
CA THR A 182 10.03 8.83 -10.23
C THR A 182 9.89 10.36 -10.13
N LYS A 183 10.38 10.94 -9.03
CA LYS A 183 10.39 12.40 -8.84
C LYS A 183 11.22 13.16 -9.86
N ASP A 184 12.18 12.51 -10.50
CA ASP A 184 13.04 13.10 -11.53
C ASP A 184 12.53 12.87 -12.96
N GLY A 185 11.27 12.44 -13.12
CA GLY A 185 10.58 12.45 -14.41
C GLY A 185 10.75 11.18 -15.26
N ARG A 186 11.09 10.04 -14.65
CA ARG A 186 11.17 8.74 -15.35
C ARG A 186 9.94 7.90 -15.04
N ILE A 187 9.55 7.04 -15.99
CA ILE A 187 8.53 6.01 -15.78
C ILE A 187 9.18 4.64 -15.97
N ARG A 188 8.96 3.75 -15.01
CA ARG A 188 9.47 2.39 -14.97
C ARG A 188 8.30 1.44 -15.15
N ALA A 189 8.44 0.49 -16.08
CA ALA A 189 7.38 -0.38 -16.51
C ALA A 189 7.74 -1.85 -16.29
N PHE A 190 6.95 -2.54 -15.48
CA PHE A 190 7.18 -3.94 -15.09
C PHE A 190 6.22 -4.84 -15.82
N LYS A 191 6.74 -5.96 -16.28
CA LYS A 191 6.03 -6.88 -17.15
C LYS A 191 5.84 -8.21 -16.46
N TYR A 192 4.75 -8.89 -16.76
CA TYR A 192 4.65 -10.30 -16.43
C TYR A 192 5.67 -11.06 -17.26
N ALA A 193 6.37 -12.01 -16.64
CA ALA A 193 7.15 -12.95 -17.41
C ALA A 193 6.18 -13.70 -18.35
N PRO A 194 6.51 -13.88 -19.64
CA PRO A 194 5.77 -14.81 -20.47
C PRO A 194 5.80 -16.17 -19.77
N ALA A 195 4.67 -16.87 -19.74
CA ALA A 195 4.66 -18.25 -19.25
C ALA A 195 5.72 -19.03 -20.06
N ALA A 196 6.59 -19.76 -19.37
CA ALA A 196 7.64 -20.54 -20.00
C ALA A 196 6.99 -21.57 -20.95
N GLY A 197 6.93 -21.23 -22.24
CA GLY A 197 6.14 -21.95 -23.24
C GLY A 197 5.66 -21.09 -24.42
N ASP A 198 5.61 -19.76 -24.26
CA ASP A 198 5.13 -18.84 -25.30
C ASP A 198 6.29 -18.03 -25.91
N THR A 199 7.33 -18.71 -26.41
CA THR A 199 8.25 -18.12 -27.39
C THR A 199 7.63 -18.26 -28.77
N ASP A 200 6.67 -17.40 -29.09
CA ASP A 200 6.20 -17.24 -30.46
C ASP A 200 7.16 -16.31 -31.21
N GLU A 201 7.91 -16.89 -32.15
CA GLU A 201 8.89 -16.25 -33.02
C GLU A 201 8.26 -15.29 -34.07
N THR A 202 7.06 -14.77 -33.81
CA THR A 202 6.23 -14.11 -34.83
C THR A 202 5.88 -12.67 -34.51
N LEU A 203 6.85 -11.85 -34.13
CA LEU A 203 6.75 -10.39 -34.31
C LEU A 203 8.10 -9.78 -34.73
N LYS A 204 8.55 -10.20 -35.91
CA LYS A 204 9.27 -9.31 -36.83
C LYS A 204 8.30 -8.89 -37.93
N ARG A 205 7.77 -7.67 -37.83
CA ARG A 205 7.36 -6.83 -38.97
C ARG A 205 7.19 -5.39 -38.51
#